data_AF-A0AA40P2W8-F1
#
_entry.id   AF-A0AA40P2W8-F1
#
_cell.length_a   1.000
_cell.length_b   1.000
_cell.length_c   1.000
_cell.angle_alpha   90.00
_cell.angle_beta   90.00
_cell.angle_gamma   90.00
#
_symmetry.space_group_name_H-M   'P 1'
#
loop_
_entity.id
_entity.type
_entity.pdbx_description
1 polymer ?
#
loop_
_entity_poly.entity_id
_entity_poly.type
_entity_poly.pdbx_seq_one_letter_code
_entity_poly.pdbx_strand_id
1 'polypeptide(L)'
;MPWWSFTKNGEPITIRAQGPFSANSVEAVRTACKQGMGLAMLTYWDVRQEINEGSLQQVDFEDAMPEQLSVTAVLPTRQRVPHRVRLFIDRLEAALKSKAGAAGATL
;
A
#
# COMPACT_ATOMS: atom_id res chain seq x y z
N MET A 1 -13.66 -5.39 1.91
CA MET A 1 -13.51 -6.27 3.09
C MET A 1 -13.14 -5.40 4.27
N PRO A 2 -13.83 -5.48 5.43
CA PRO A 2 -13.62 -4.57 6.55
C PRO A 2 -12.51 -5.05 7.51
N TRP A 3 -11.62 -5.94 7.07
CA TRP A 3 -10.60 -6.54 7.91
C TRP A 3 -9.24 -5.94 7.57
N TRP A 4 -8.57 -5.35 8.56
CA TRP A 4 -7.22 -4.80 8.46
C TRP A 4 -6.25 -5.77 9.11
N SER A 5 -5.22 -6.19 8.35
CA SER A 5 -4.17 -7.08 8.81
C SER A 5 -2.98 -6.28 9.33
N PHE A 6 -2.59 -6.55 10.56
CA PHE A 6 -1.41 -5.99 11.21
C PHE A 6 -0.54 -7.12 11.77
N THR A 7 0.73 -6.84 12.03
CA THR A 7 1.62 -7.70 12.78
C THR A 7 2.05 -6.96 14.04
N LYS A 8 1.75 -7.51 15.21
CA LYS A 8 2.14 -6.98 16.52
C LYS A 8 3.07 -7.97 17.20
N ASN A 9 4.28 -7.55 17.55
CA ASN A 9 5.30 -8.41 18.17
C ASN A 9 5.56 -9.74 17.42
N GLY A 10 5.42 -9.74 16.09
CA GLY A 10 5.59 -10.93 15.26
C GLY A 10 4.34 -11.81 15.11
N GLU A 11 3.23 -11.49 15.78
CA GLU A 11 1.95 -12.20 15.64
C GLU A 11 0.99 -11.45 14.71
N PRO A 12 0.36 -12.13 13.73
CA PRO A 12 -0.62 -11.53 12.86
C PRO A 12 -1.93 -11.26 13.62
N ILE A 13 -2.37 -10.01 13.62
CA ILE A 13 -3.63 -9.55 14.20
C ILE A 13 -4.51 -9.01 13.08
N THR A 14 -5.78 -9.42 13.06
CA THR A 14 -6.78 -8.86 12.15
C THR A 14 -7.79 -8.03 12.93
N ILE A 15 -7.92 -6.75 12.58
CA ILE A 15 -8.84 -5.82 13.20
C ILE A 15 -10.00 -5.56 12.24
N ARG A 16 -11.24 -5.56 12.76
CA ARG A 16 -12.39 -5.16 11.96
C ARG A 16 -12.52 -3.63 11.96
N ALA A 17 -12.21 -2.99 10.84
CA ALA A 17 -12.47 -1.59 10.62
C ALA A 17 -13.97 -1.37 10.45
N GLN A 18 -14.60 -0.79 11.47
CA GLN A 18 -15.96 -0.29 11.40
C GLN A 18 -15.89 1.23 11.22
N GLY A 19 -16.31 1.70 10.05
CA GLY A 19 -16.39 3.11 9.73
C GLY A 19 -17.77 3.49 9.20
N PRO A 20 -18.15 4.77 9.26
CA PRO A 20 -19.42 5.27 8.73
C PRO A 20 -19.49 5.20 7.20
N PHE A 21 -18.35 4.98 6.53
CA PHE A 21 -18.23 4.96 5.08
C PHE A 21 -17.40 3.76 4.62
N SER A 22 -17.85 3.09 3.57
CA SER A 22 -17.11 1.99 2.93
C SER A 22 -17.23 2.12 1.41
N ALA A 23 -16.08 2.15 0.74
CA ALA A 23 -16.00 2.19 -0.72
C ALA A 23 -14.94 1.19 -1.22
N ASN A 24 -15.10 0.75 -2.46
CA ASN A 24 -14.15 -0.11 -3.15
C ASN A 24 -13.12 0.67 -3.99
N SER A 25 -13.20 2.00 -4.01
CA SER A 25 -12.24 2.88 -4.68
C SER A 25 -11.34 3.56 -3.66
N VAL A 26 -10.03 3.47 -3.89
CA VAL A 26 -8.99 4.17 -3.12
C VAL A 26 -9.26 5.68 -3.10
N GLU A 27 -9.67 6.26 -4.23
CA GLU A 27 -9.94 7.69 -4.36
C GLU A 27 -11.12 8.14 -3.50
N ALA A 28 -12.20 7.34 -3.47
CA ALA A 28 -13.38 7.63 -2.67
C ALA A 28 -13.04 7.58 -1.17
N VAL A 29 -12.30 6.56 -0.73
CA VAL A 29 -11.85 6.43 0.66
C VAL A 29 -10.91 7.57 1.05
N ARG A 30 -9.96 7.93 0.17
CA ARG A 30 -9.05 9.05 0.40
C ARG A 30 -9.80 10.37 0.55
N THR A 31 -10.74 10.64 -0.34
CA THR A 31 -11.56 11.86 -0.31
C THR A 31 -12.38 11.91 0.98
N ALA A 32 -12.96 10.79 1.41
CA ALA A 32 -13.69 10.71 2.68
C ALA A 32 -12.78 11.01 3.89
N CYS A 33 -11.55 10.49 3.91
CA CYS A 33 -10.58 10.82 4.95
C CYS A 33 -10.17 12.29 4.94
N LYS A 34 -9.96 12.89 3.77
CA LYS A 34 -9.67 14.33 3.64
C LYS A 34 -10.82 15.20 4.17
N GLN A 35 -12.05 14.70 4.10
CA GLN A 35 -13.24 15.36 4.66
C GLN A 35 -13.44 15.10 6.15
N GLY A 36 -12.52 14.38 6.81
CA GLY A 36 -12.59 14.11 8.25
C GLY A 36 -13.54 12.97 8.65
N MET A 37 -13.94 12.08 7.72
CA MET A 37 -14.81 10.94 8.04
C MET A 37 -14.11 9.82 8.84
N GLY A 38 -12.83 9.97 9.17
CA GLY A 38 -12.09 9.05 10.04
C GLY A 38 -10.77 8.57 9.44
N LEU A 39 -10.34 7.39 9.89
CA LEU A 39 -9.09 6.75 9.49
C LEU A 39 -9.30 5.77 8.34
N ALA A 40 -8.33 5.69 7.42
CA ALA A 40 -8.29 4.67 6.38
C ALA A 40 -6.89 4.08 6.24
N MET A 41 -6.86 2.79 5.94
CA MET A 41 -5.63 2.08 5.59
C MET A 41 -5.46 2.14 4.06
N LEU A 42 -4.53 2.97 3.60
CA LEU A 42 -4.21 3.18 2.18
C LEU A 42 -2.71 2.96 1.95
N THR A 43 -2.33 2.68 0.70
CA THR A 43 -0.91 2.55 0.38
C THR A 43 -0.25 3.91 0.35
N TYR A 44 1.02 4.00 0.78
CA TYR A 44 1.77 5.27 0.74
C TYR A 44 1.82 5.87 -0.67
N TRP A 45 1.89 5.02 -1.69
CA TRP A 45 1.95 5.46 -3.10
C TRP A 45 0.72 6.25 -3.52
N ASP A 46 -0.42 5.89 -2.95
CA ASP A 46 -1.68 6.59 -3.17
C ASP A 46 -1.65 7.96 -2.48
N VAL A 47 -1.40 8.00 -1.17
CA VAL A 47 -1.57 9.23 -0.35
C VAL A 47 -0.34 10.14 -0.29
N ARG A 48 0.71 9.86 -1.06
CA ARG A 48 1.97 10.62 -1.04
C ARG A 48 1.77 12.12 -1.22
N GLN A 49 0.90 12.51 -2.15
CA GLN A 49 0.64 13.91 -2.42
C GLN A 49 -0.04 14.58 -1.22
N GLU A 50 -1.04 13.92 -0.64
CA GLU A 50 -1.80 14.44 0.48
C GLU A 50 -0.97 14.55 1.77
N ILE A 51 -0.04 13.61 1.99
CA ILE A 51 0.94 13.67 3.07
C ILE A 51 1.87 14.87 2.86
N ASN A 52 2.39 15.06 1.65
CA ASN A 52 3.26 16.21 1.34
C ASN A 52 2.53 17.56 1.47
N GLU A 53 1.24 17.59 1.13
CA GLU A 53 0.38 18.77 1.28
C GLU A 53 -0.09 18.99 2.72
N GLY A 54 0.14 18.04 3.64
CA GLY A 54 -0.34 18.09 5.03
C GLY A 54 -1.85 17.91 5.17
N SER A 55 -2.56 17.53 4.11
CA SER A 55 -4.01 17.29 4.12
C SER A 55 -4.39 15.92 4.68
N LEU A 56 -3.43 14.99 4.71
CA LEU A 56 -3.53 13.72 5.43
C LEU A 56 -2.29 13.55 6.32
N GLN A 57 -2.50 13.01 7.52
CA GLN A 57 -1.44 12.66 8.44
C GLN A 57 -1.31 11.14 8.53
N GLN A 58 -0.09 10.64 8.38
CA GLN A 58 0.23 9.24 8.64
C GLN A 58 0.11 8.95 10.13
N VAL A 59 -0.58 7.86 10.47
CA VAL A 59 -0.67 7.35 11.84
C VAL A 59 0.29 6.18 11.94
N ASP A 60 1.40 6.41 12.62
CA ASP A 60 2.37 5.36 12.94
C ASP A 60 1.98 4.67 14.25
N PHE A 61 2.06 3.34 14.26
CA PHE A 61 1.84 2.54 15.46
C PHE A 61 3.20 2.04 15.96
N GLU A 62 3.49 2.22 17.24
CA GLU A 62 4.75 1.78 17.85
C GLU A 62 4.84 0.26 17.98
N ASP A 63 3.69 -0.40 18.13
CA ASP A 63 3.57 -1.82 18.46
C ASP A 63 3.00 -2.67 17.32
N ALA A 64 2.56 -2.06 16.22
CA ALA A 64 1.90 -2.76 15.12
C ALA A 64 2.39 -2.27 13.75
N MET A 65 2.71 -3.19 12.86
CA MET A 65 3.02 -2.86 11.47
C MET A 65 1.91 -3.37 10.55
N PRO A 66 1.40 -2.55 9.60
CA PRO A 66 0.51 -3.05 8.57
C PRO A 66 1.25 -4.06 7.68
N GLU A 67 0.51 -5.02 7.12
CA GLU A 67 1.09 -6.04 6.25
C GLU A 67 1.82 -5.41 5.05
N GLN A 68 3.06 -5.85 4.81
CA GLN A 68 3.86 -5.35 3.70
C GLN A 68 3.30 -5.85 2.37
N LEU A 69 2.76 -4.92 1.58
CA LEU A 69 2.26 -5.21 0.25
C LEU A 69 3.42 -5.53 -0.70
N SER A 70 3.49 -6.78 -1.14
CA SER A 70 4.47 -7.20 -2.15
C SER A 70 3.91 -7.00 -3.56
N VAL A 71 4.67 -6.29 -4.40
CA VAL A 71 4.33 -6.16 -5.82
C VAL A 71 4.87 -7.38 -6.56
N THR A 72 3.98 -8.24 -7.05
CA THR A 72 4.34 -9.48 -7.76
C THR A 72 3.91 -9.41 -9.23
N ALA A 73 4.84 -9.71 -10.15
CA ALA A 73 4.53 -9.85 -11.56
C ALA A 73 4.01 -11.27 -11.86
N VAL A 74 2.74 -11.39 -12.25
CA VAL A 74 2.12 -12.67 -12.63
C VAL A 74 2.32 -12.93 -14.12
N LEU A 75 2.93 -14.07 -14.45
CA LEU A 75 3.22 -14.50 -15.82
C LEU A 75 2.51 -15.82 -16.13
N PRO A 76 1.94 -16.00 -17.33
CA PRO A 76 1.19 -17.20 -17.67
C PRO A 76 2.06 -18.47 -17.77
N THR A 77 3.37 -18.35 -18.00
CA THR A 77 4.30 -19.50 -18.04
C THR A 77 5.73 -19.06 -17.80
N ARG A 78 6.49 -19.84 -17.00
CA ARG A 78 7.91 -19.60 -16.71
C ARG A 78 8.87 -20.16 -17.78
N GLN A 79 8.44 -21.13 -18.59
CA GLN A 79 9.30 -21.86 -19.55
C GLN A 79 9.58 -21.11 -20.88
N ARG A 80 8.75 -20.15 -21.28
CA ARG A 80 8.88 -19.44 -22.57
C ARG A 80 8.57 -17.95 -22.43
N VAL A 81 9.19 -17.29 -21.45
CA VAL A 81 9.10 -15.82 -21.35
C VAL A 81 9.93 -15.20 -22.48
N PRO A 82 9.31 -14.48 -23.43
CA PRO A 82 10.07 -13.83 -24.50
C PRO A 82 11.08 -12.84 -23.93
N HIS A 83 12.27 -12.74 -24.54
CA HIS A 83 13.35 -11.87 -24.05
C HIS A 83 12.90 -10.42 -23.81
N ARG A 84 12.03 -9.89 -24.67
CA ARG A 84 11.40 -8.56 -24.51
C ARG A 84 10.61 -8.39 -23.20
N VAL A 85 9.91 -9.43 -22.74
CA VAL A 85 9.12 -9.39 -21.51
C VAL A 85 10.05 -9.42 -20.30
N ARG A 86 11.10 -10.23 -20.35
CA ARG A 86 12.12 -10.25 -19.29
C ARG A 86 12.82 -8.90 -19.17
N LEU A 87 13.28 -8.31 -20.28
CA LEU A 87 13.84 -6.95 -20.29
C LEU A 87 12.86 -5.91 -19.76
N PHE A 88 11.57 -6.03 -20.08
CA PHE A 88 10.54 -5.14 -19.55
C PHE A 88 10.40 -5.29 -18.03
N ILE A 89 10.35 -6.51 -17.52
CA ILE A 89 10.30 -6.78 -16.08
C ILE A 89 11.55 -6.26 -15.38
N ASP A 90 12.74 -6.50 -15.93
CA ASP A 90 14.01 -6.03 -15.34
C ASP A 90 14.03 -4.50 -15.26
N ARG A 91 13.55 -3.81 -16.31
CA ARG A 91 13.42 -2.34 -16.31
C ARG A 91 12.33 -1.85 -15.37
N LEU A 92 11.20 -2.55 -15.29
CA LEU A 92 10.11 -2.22 -14.39
C LEU A 92 10.54 -2.40 -12.93
N GLU A 93 11.26 -3.47 -12.61
CA GLU A 93 11.82 -3.73 -11.29
C GLU A 93 12.80 -2.64 -10.89
N ALA A 94 13.71 -2.25 -11.80
CA ALA A 94 14.63 -1.13 -11.55
C ALA A 94 13.89 0.20 -11.30
N ALA A 95 12.86 0.50 -12.10
CA ALA A 95 12.06 1.71 -11.95
C ALA A 95 11.22 1.70 -10.66
N LEU A 96 10.66 0.55 -10.31
CA LEU A 96 9.90 0.37 -9.08
C LEU A 96 10.80 0.43 -7.85
N LYS A 97 11.99 -0.19 -7.86
CA LYS A 97 12.98 -0.06 -6.77
C LYS A 97 13.40 1.40 -6.57
N SER A 98 13.65 2.12 -7.67
CA SER A 98 13.99 3.55 -7.65
C SER A 98 12.90 4.42 -7.02
N LYS A 99 11.62 4.06 -7.18
CA LYS A 99 10.48 4.80 -6.58
C LYS A 99 10.02 4.23 -5.23
N ALA A 100 10.25 2.94 -4.97
CA ALA A 100 9.92 2.26 -3.72
C ALA A 100 10.86 2.65 -2.58
N GLY A 101 12.07 3.12 -2.90
CA GLY A 101 12.99 3.75 -1.94
C GLY A 101 12.43 5.02 -1.27
N ALA A 102 11.29 5.55 -1.71
CA ALA A 102 10.58 6.65 -1.05
C ALA A 102 9.34 6.21 -0.24
N ALA A 103 8.94 4.93 -0.29
CA ALA A 103 7.66 4.45 0.23
C ALA A 103 7.78 3.30 1.25
N GLY A 104 9.00 2.85 1.57
CA GLY A 104 9.24 1.78 2.54
C GLY A 104 10.63 1.80 3.16
N ALA A 105 11.31 2.95 3.10
CA ALA A 105 12.65 3.14 3.64
C ALA A 105 12.66 4.25 4.69
N THR A 106 11.88 4.06 5.75
CA THR A 106 12.24 4.58 7.07
C THR A 106 12.04 3.42 8.02
N LEU A 107 13.14 2.70 8.27
CA LEU A 107 13.38 2.05 9.56
C LEU A 107 13.46 3.14 10.62
#